data_AF-A0A8K0UJL0-F1
#
_entry.id   AF-A0A8K0UJL0-F1
#
_cell.length_a   1.000
_cell.length_b   1.000
_cell.length_c   1.000
_cell.angle_alpha   90.00
_cell.angle_beta   90.00
_cell.angle_gamma   90.00
#
_symmetry.space_group_name_H-M   'P 1'
#
loop_
_entity.id
_entity.type
_entity.pdbx_description
1 polymer ?
#
loop_
_entity_poly.entity_id
_entity_poly.type
_entity_poly.pdbx_seq_one_letter_code
_entity_poly.pdbx_strand_id
1 'polypeptide(L)'
;MAFLDSNRVRPDKHKDRAYWNKSWEDDLQLWRTYSIPNIPRAQVPSSVELTSADLDPIRSDILSVQTDTRKMALSRFATDQFAEKWTGLSPSRRKEHVLEALYQTCTMGPDLERYRKWCPDMNVDALGSDPQAYLTLLMALIEGEDNQIKSFPHLVVDGLFGKWARSAKNGTLVVIEKMRLDRTFFISMTLWKTLLSFYGKEEGVRVKISGTTESDRRAAHDIRSSLKSGGTTDKALLRSMKRAVSAKHAEEKGMCWGCGKTKRDLPSNTSFQACSGCKKVNQIILYCSRECQKRDWKSGLAGSTPHREECGKPWKVVVEGESSTSDSTPLAGSISGMALNIIPQVNDKFRRSPALQYQIRQLTQTPGEYPDYVIVMGHPEPDVEITIPDPSIAVGFISARTRAFKSGDAGAVDIMYKTLRFLSMASNTPMPNLRKQLEAEYGVDMDEASRCPWSDATDDEMMEAMDIVMLSPSKRVMDTLTEAALQESMNNNGNSDGSPLFLD
;
A
#
# COMPACT_ATOMS: atom_id res chain seq x y z
N MET A 1 19.75 11.07 -20.92
CA MET A 1 18.41 10.83 -20.31
C MET A 1 17.30 10.91 -21.35
N ALA A 2 17.18 9.95 -22.27
CA ALA A 2 16.24 10.05 -23.41
C ALA A 2 15.14 8.96 -23.41
N PHE A 3 14.83 8.35 -22.27
CA PHE A 3 13.88 7.21 -22.28
C PHE A 3 12.42 7.64 -22.41
N LEU A 4 12.07 8.75 -21.74
CA LEU A 4 10.85 9.51 -21.94
C LEU A 4 11.30 10.96 -21.99
N ASP A 5 10.98 11.66 -23.08
CA ASP A 5 11.46 13.02 -23.31
C ASP A 5 10.84 13.95 -22.25
N SER A 6 11.55 14.13 -21.13
CA SER A 6 11.15 15.06 -20.07
C SER A 6 11.12 16.51 -20.56
N ASN A 7 11.68 16.78 -21.75
CA ASN A 7 11.64 18.08 -22.40
C ASN A 7 10.56 18.16 -23.49
N ARG A 8 9.75 17.11 -23.70
CA ARG A 8 8.58 17.16 -24.57
C ARG A 8 7.64 18.23 -24.02
N VAL A 9 7.28 19.19 -24.88
CA VAL A 9 6.25 20.17 -24.56
C VAL A 9 4.93 19.42 -24.47
N ARG A 10 4.37 19.34 -23.25
CA ARG A 10 3.07 18.73 -22.99
C ARG A 10 1.96 19.78 -23.08
N PRO A 11 0.72 19.36 -23.40
CA PRO A 11 -0.44 20.22 -23.22
C PRO A 11 -0.52 20.75 -21.79
N ASP A 12 -1.08 21.95 -21.64
CA ASP A 12 -1.29 22.55 -20.32
C ASP A 12 -2.36 21.77 -19.56
N LYS A 13 -1.95 21.10 -18.48
CA LYS A 13 -2.83 20.27 -17.64
C LYS A 13 -3.98 21.04 -16.99
N HIS A 14 -3.85 22.36 -16.86
CA HIS A 14 -4.91 23.21 -16.30
C HIS A 14 -5.94 23.63 -17.36
N LYS A 15 -5.63 23.50 -18.66
CA LYS A 15 -6.55 23.82 -19.76
C LYS A 15 -7.28 22.58 -20.27
N ASP A 16 -6.56 21.48 -20.43
CA ASP A 16 -7.12 20.21 -20.90
C ASP A 16 -6.42 19.03 -20.24
N ARG A 17 -6.97 18.59 -19.10
CA ARG A 17 -6.45 17.46 -18.32
C ARG A 17 -6.48 16.15 -19.09
N ALA A 18 -7.47 15.95 -19.96
CA ALA A 18 -7.62 14.70 -20.70
C ALA A 18 -6.55 14.60 -21.80
N TYR A 19 -6.32 15.68 -22.54
CA TYR A 19 -5.28 15.72 -23.56
C TYR A 19 -3.86 15.68 -22.97
N TRP A 20 -3.63 16.37 -21.85
CA TRP A 20 -2.39 16.25 -21.08
C TRP A 20 -2.15 14.81 -20.60
N ASN A 21 -3.16 14.16 -20.03
CA ASN A 21 -3.04 12.76 -19.58
C ASN A 21 -2.76 11.82 -20.74
N LYS A 22 -3.46 11.99 -21.87
CA LYS A 22 -3.24 11.19 -23.07
C LYS A 22 -1.80 11.30 -23.58
N SER A 23 -1.22 12.50 -23.52
CA SER A 23 0.19 12.68 -23.90
C SER A 23 1.15 11.92 -22.99
N TRP A 24 0.80 11.71 -21.71
CA TRP A 24 1.53 10.84 -20.78
C TRP A 24 1.31 9.37 -21.08
N GLU A 25 0.09 8.95 -21.39
CA GLU A 25 -0.21 7.55 -21.70
C GLU A 25 0.46 7.08 -23.00
N ASP A 26 0.50 7.92 -24.04
CA ASP A 26 1.25 7.65 -25.27
C ASP A 26 2.73 7.37 -24.98
N ASP A 27 3.32 8.14 -24.06
CA ASP A 27 4.68 7.96 -23.60
C ASP A 27 4.82 6.68 -22.76
N LEU A 28 3.88 6.39 -21.86
CA LEU A 28 3.95 5.21 -21.00
C LEU A 28 3.70 3.89 -21.76
N GLN A 29 3.00 3.92 -22.90
CA GLN A 29 2.85 2.75 -23.78
C GLN A 29 4.19 2.19 -24.24
N LEU A 30 5.22 3.03 -24.29
CA LEU A 30 6.57 2.62 -24.59
C LEU A 30 7.07 1.52 -23.65
N TRP A 31 6.74 1.58 -22.35
CA TRP A 31 7.08 0.53 -21.38
C TRP A 31 6.48 -0.84 -21.72
N ARG A 32 5.36 -0.89 -22.45
CA ARG A 32 4.72 -2.14 -22.90
C ARG A 32 5.40 -2.74 -24.13
N THR A 33 5.93 -1.88 -24.99
CA THR A 33 6.54 -2.28 -26.27
C THR A 33 8.04 -2.52 -26.17
N TYR A 34 8.72 -1.93 -25.19
CA TYR A 34 10.17 -1.97 -25.11
C TYR A 34 10.69 -3.26 -24.47
N SER A 35 11.52 -3.98 -25.22
CA SER A 35 12.57 -4.82 -24.64
C SER A 35 13.59 -3.87 -23.98
N ILE A 36 13.61 -3.80 -22.64
CA ILE A 36 14.48 -2.96 -21.77
C ILE A 36 15.74 -2.45 -22.49
N PRO A 37 15.74 -1.27 -23.15
CA PRO A 37 16.83 -0.83 -24.01
C PRO A 37 18.13 -0.76 -23.22
N ASN A 38 19.24 -1.12 -23.87
CA ASN A 38 20.57 -0.80 -23.37
C ASN A 38 20.68 0.72 -23.34
N ILE A 39 20.26 1.33 -22.23
CA ILE A 39 20.57 2.72 -21.96
C ILE A 39 22.09 2.78 -21.94
N PRO A 40 22.72 3.53 -22.86
CA PRO A 40 24.16 3.69 -22.84
C PRO A 40 24.56 4.12 -21.42
N ARG A 41 25.62 3.52 -20.88
CA ARG A 41 26.27 3.87 -19.59
C ARG A 41 26.51 5.39 -19.39
N ALA A 42 26.39 6.15 -20.47
CA ALA A 42 26.53 7.59 -20.54
C ALA A 42 25.41 8.33 -19.79
N GLN A 43 25.84 8.96 -18.70
CA GLN A 43 25.23 10.10 -18.02
C GLN A 43 24.08 9.79 -17.07
N VAL A 44 24.30 8.86 -16.12
CA VAL A 44 23.91 9.21 -14.74
C VAL A 44 24.80 10.41 -14.41
N PRO A 45 24.25 11.61 -14.10
CA PRO A 45 25.07 12.77 -13.82
C PRO A 45 26.08 12.40 -12.74
N SER A 46 27.37 12.35 -13.08
CA SER A 46 28.40 11.94 -12.13
C SER A 46 28.67 13.01 -11.07
N SER A 47 27.95 14.14 -11.14
CA SER A 47 28.22 15.36 -10.37
C SER A 47 27.30 15.55 -9.17
N VAL A 48 26.29 14.69 -8.97
CA VAL A 48 25.45 14.78 -7.76
C VAL A 48 25.83 13.63 -6.84
N GLU A 49 26.62 13.94 -5.83
CA GLU A 49 26.92 13.04 -4.71
C GLU A 49 25.68 12.94 -3.82
N LEU A 50 24.71 12.14 -4.25
CA LEU A 50 23.59 11.74 -3.39
C LEU A 50 24.07 10.67 -2.42
N THR A 51 23.81 10.89 -1.14
CA THR A 51 24.01 9.94 -0.04
C THR A 51 22.68 9.30 0.34
N SER A 52 22.72 8.22 1.14
CA SER A 52 21.49 7.60 1.64
C SER A 52 20.68 8.53 2.55
N ALA A 53 21.35 9.43 3.28
CA ALA A 53 20.73 10.40 4.17
C ALA A 53 19.89 11.43 3.40
N ASP A 54 20.31 11.78 2.17
CA ASP A 54 19.55 12.68 1.30
C ASP A 54 18.21 12.08 0.85
N LEU A 55 18.01 10.77 1.03
CA LEU A 55 16.76 10.08 0.71
C LEU A 55 15.79 10.02 1.89
N ASP A 56 16.22 10.34 3.12
CA ASP A 56 15.39 10.26 4.32
C ASP A 56 14.17 11.19 4.30
N PRO A 57 14.24 12.44 3.79
CA PRO A 57 13.05 13.26 3.61
C PRO A 57 12.01 12.60 2.70
N ILE A 58 12.45 11.97 1.60
CA ILE A 58 11.55 11.27 0.67
C ILE A 58 10.91 10.06 1.36
N ARG A 59 11.69 9.30 2.14
CA ARG A 59 11.18 8.17 2.92
C ARG A 59 10.12 8.62 3.94
N SER A 60 10.37 9.71 4.64
CA SER A 60 9.44 10.29 5.60
C SER A 60 8.13 10.74 4.93
N ASP A 61 8.23 11.44 3.79
CA ASP A 61 7.06 11.87 3.01
C ASP A 61 6.24 10.66 2.51
N ILE A 62 6.89 9.59 2.05
CA ILE A 62 6.22 8.35 1.65
C ILE A 62 5.49 7.72 2.84
N LEU A 63 6.16 7.55 3.97
CA LEU A 63 5.57 6.94 5.17
C LEU A 63 4.35 7.73 5.66
N SER A 64 4.41 9.07 5.64
CA SER A 64 3.29 9.93 6.00
C SER A 64 2.09 9.67 5.09
N VAL A 65 2.28 9.74 3.76
CA VAL A 65 1.20 9.55 2.78
C VAL A 65 0.62 8.14 2.87
N GLN A 66 1.46 7.11 3.00
CA GLN A 66 0.99 5.75 3.14
C GLN A 66 0.19 5.57 4.42
N THR A 67 0.63 6.15 5.54
CA THR A 67 -0.08 6.09 6.83
C THR A 67 -1.44 6.77 6.77
N ASP A 68 -1.53 7.96 6.18
CA ASP A 68 -2.81 8.66 6.03
C ASP A 68 -3.75 7.91 5.08
N THR A 69 -3.20 7.35 3.99
CA THR A 69 -3.95 6.51 3.06
C THR A 69 -4.48 5.25 3.75
N ARG A 70 -3.65 4.53 4.51
CA ARG A 70 -4.06 3.34 5.28
C ARG A 70 -5.18 3.68 6.26
N LYS A 71 -4.99 4.72 7.07
CA LYS A 71 -5.99 5.18 8.06
C LYS A 71 -7.33 5.47 7.40
N MET A 72 -7.33 6.29 6.35
CA MET A 72 -8.58 6.63 5.66
C MET A 72 -9.18 5.41 4.98
N ALA A 73 -8.39 4.62 4.25
CA ALA A 73 -8.90 3.48 3.53
C ALA A 73 -9.54 2.47 4.49
N LEU A 74 -8.81 2.01 5.51
CA LEU A 74 -9.31 1.06 6.51
C LEU A 74 -10.63 1.52 7.13
N SER A 75 -10.71 2.78 7.57
CA SER A 75 -11.94 3.36 8.10
C SER A 75 -13.10 3.31 7.09
N ARG A 76 -12.82 3.60 5.81
CA ARG A 76 -13.84 3.60 4.74
C ARG A 76 -14.26 2.21 4.27
N PHE A 77 -13.37 1.22 4.34
CA PHE A 77 -13.75 -0.17 4.13
C PHE A 77 -14.70 -0.64 5.26
N ALA A 78 -14.40 -0.28 6.51
CA ALA A 78 -15.21 -0.67 7.66
C ALA A 78 -16.59 0.02 7.69
N THR A 79 -16.64 1.33 7.45
CA THR A 79 -17.86 2.14 7.64
C THR A 79 -18.71 2.31 6.39
N ASP A 80 -18.07 2.41 5.23
CA ASP A 80 -18.71 2.93 4.03
C ASP A 80 -18.88 1.90 2.92
N GLN A 81 -18.47 0.65 3.11
CA GLN A 81 -18.48 -0.37 2.04
C GLN A 81 -17.77 0.17 0.79
N PHE A 82 -16.56 0.72 0.99
CA PHE A 82 -15.83 1.42 -0.06
C PHE A 82 -15.61 0.54 -1.30
N ALA A 83 -15.25 -0.74 -1.11
CA ALA A 83 -14.99 -1.67 -2.21
C ALA A 83 -16.21 -1.87 -3.11
N GLU A 84 -17.38 -2.06 -2.50
CA GLU A 84 -18.65 -2.26 -3.16
C GLU A 84 -19.06 -1.00 -3.92
N LYS A 85 -18.98 0.16 -3.26
CA LYS A 85 -19.31 1.46 -3.88
C LYS A 85 -18.37 1.77 -5.05
N TRP A 86 -17.06 1.52 -4.90
CA TRP A 86 -16.06 1.71 -5.97
C TRP A 86 -16.32 0.77 -7.16
N THR A 87 -16.60 -0.50 -6.88
CA THR A 87 -16.90 -1.52 -7.89
C THR A 87 -18.22 -1.22 -8.61
N GLY A 88 -19.20 -0.69 -7.88
CA GLY A 88 -20.51 -0.28 -8.40
C GLY A 88 -20.49 0.97 -9.29
N LEU A 89 -19.41 1.76 -9.29
CA LEU A 89 -19.26 2.88 -10.22
C LEU A 89 -19.21 2.39 -11.68
N SER A 90 -19.61 3.26 -12.61
CA SER A 90 -19.34 3.01 -14.02
C SER A 90 -17.83 3.16 -14.32
N PRO A 91 -17.29 2.46 -15.34
CA PRO A 91 -15.90 2.66 -15.76
C PRO A 91 -15.56 4.13 -16.04
N SER A 92 -16.47 4.89 -16.65
CA SER A 92 -16.25 6.32 -16.91
C SER A 92 -16.08 7.14 -15.63
N ARG A 93 -16.87 6.87 -14.58
CA ARG A 93 -16.75 7.58 -13.29
C ARG A 93 -15.46 7.22 -12.56
N ARG A 94 -15.05 5.95 -12.55
CA ARG A 94 -13.74 5.57 -12.00
C ARG A 94 -12.58 6.25 -12.74
N LYS A 95 -12.63 6.27 -14.09
CA LYS A 95 -11.62 6.97 -14.91
C LYS A 95 -11.55 8.45 -14.58
N GLU A 96 -12.66 9.10 -14.29
CA GLU A 96 -12.69 10.50 -13.87
C GLU A 96 -11.97 10.73 -12.53
N HIS A 97 -12.24 9.89 -11.52
CA HIS A 97 -11.55 9.97 -10.22
C HIS A 97 -10.04 9.72 -10.36
N VAL A 98 -9.64 8.74 -11.17
CA VAL A 98 -8.21 8.45 -11.42
C VAL A 98 -7.55 9.61 -12.17
N LEU A 99 -8.22 10.19 -13.17
CA LEU A 99 -7.70 11.33 -13.92
C LEU A 99 -7.52 12.55 -13.02
N GLU A 100 -8.50 12.83 -12.17
CA GLU A 100 -8.42 13.90 -11.17
C GLU A 100 -7.27 13.66 -10.20
N ALA A 101 -7.11 12.44 -9.70
CA ALA A 101 -6.01 12.08 -8.80
C ALA A 101 -4.63 12.29 -9.44
N LEU A 102 -4.45 11.85 -10.68
CA LEU A 102 -3.20 12.05 -11.44
C LEU A 102 -2.90 13.52 -11.66
N TYR A 103 -3.92 14.32 -12.01
CA TYR A 103 -3.80 15.76 -12.15
C TYR A 103 -3.36 16.39 -10.82
N GLN A 104 -4.08 16.13 -9.73
CA GLN A 104 -3.77 16.68 -8.41
C GLN A 104 -2.35 16.31 -7.98
N THR A 105 -1.96 15.04 -8.04
CA THR A 105 -0.59 14.59 -7.74
C THR A 105 0.44 15.36 -8.57
N CYS A 106 0.23 15.51 -9.88
CA CYS A 106 1.18 16.24 -10.75
C CYS A 106 1.18 17.76 -10.52
N THR A 107 0.21 18.32 -9.80
CA THR A 107 0.16 19.76 -9.46
C THR A 107 0.73 20.08 -8.09
N MET A 108 0.92 19.09 -7.21
CA MET A 108 1.44 19.32 -5.85
C MET A 108 2.91 19.79 -5.85
N GLY A 109 3.69 19.43 -6.87
CA GLY A 109 5.08 19.87 -6.98
C GLY A 109 5.65 19.71 -8.40
N PRO A 110 6.71 20.48 -8.75
CA PRO A 110 7.28 20.48 -10.09
C PRO A 110 7.91 19.14 -10.50
N ASP A 111 8.35 18.33 -9.53
CA ASP A 111 9.01 17.05 -9.80
C ASP A 111 8.06 15.86 -9.84
N LEU A 112 6.87 15.94 -9.25
CA LEU A 112 5.93 14.82 -9.21
C LEU A 112 5.50 14.37 -10.61
N GLU A 113 5.29 15.33 -11.51
CA GLU A 113 5.02 15.03 -12.92
C GLU A 113 6.18 14.24 -13.56
N ARG A 114 7.43 14.47 -13.14
CA ARG A 114 8.59 13.71 -13.63
C ARG A 114 8.64 12.30 -13.08
N TYR A 115 8.08 12.04 -11.90
CA TYR A 115 8.08 10.72 -11.28
C TYR A 115 7.14 9.77 -12.01
N ARG A 116 6.06 10.30 -12.61
CA ARG A 116 5.09 9.56 -13.42
C ARG A 116 5.74 8.70 -14.52
N LYS A 117 6.87 9.15 -15.07
CA LYS A 117 7.61 8.42 -16.12
C LYS A 117 8.05 7.01 -15.71
N TRP A 118 8.18 6.76 -14.40
CA TRP A 118 8.53 5.46 -13.82
C TRP A 118 7.32 4.61 -13.43
N CYS A 119 6.10 5.09 -13.69
CA CYS A 119 4.85 4.52 -13.21
C CYS A 119 3.94 4.11 -14.38
N PRO A 120 4.33 3.13 -15.23
CA PRO A 120 3.50 2.68 -16.37
C PRO A 120 2.15 2.07 -15.97
N ASP A 121 2.05 1.60 -14.73
CA ASP A 121 0.85 1.12 -14.06
C ASP A 121 -0.14 2.26 -13.71
N MET A 122 0.34 3.50 -13.58
CA MET A 122 -0.48 4.66 -13.25
C MET A 122 -1.10 5.30 -14.50
N ASN A 123 -1.99 4.54 -15.14
CA ASN A 123 -2.77 5.00 -16.30
C ASN A 123 -4.28 4.92 -16.03
N VAL A 124 -5.03 5.85 -16.64
CA VAL A 124 -6.47 6.03 -16.37
C VAL A 124 -7.25 4.79 -16.80
N ASP A 125 -6.89 4.21 -17.94
CA ASP A 125 -7.58 3.04 -18.45
C ASP A 125 -7.38 1.80 -17.57
N ALA A 126 -6.19 1.54 -17.05
CA ALA A 126 -5.90 0.37 -16.22
C ALA A 126 -6.61 0.46 -14.88
N LEU A 127 -6.53 1.61 -14.20
CA LEU A 127 -7.13 1.77 -12.87
C LEU A 127 -8.64 2.05 -12.92
N GLY A 128 -9.14 2.63 -14.02
CA GLY A 128 -10.54 3.01 -14.15
C GLY A 128 -11.42 1.97 -14.85
N SER A 129 -10.87 1.20 -15.80
CA SER A 129 -11.67 0.21 -16.53
C SER A 129 -11.96 -1.02 -15.67
N ASP A 130 -10.95 -1.52 -14.96
CA ASP A 130 -11.08 -2.62 -14.02
C ASP A 130 -11.12 -2.08 -12.59
N PRO A 131 -12.24 -2.20 -11.84
CA PRO A 131 -12.30 -1.75 -10.46
C PRO A 131 -11.27 -2.45 -9.57
N GLN A 132 -10.89 -3.70 -9.90
CA GLN A 132 -9.95 -4.47 -9.09
C GLN A 132 -8.53 -3.90 -9.18
N ALA A 133 -8.10 -3.37 -10.32
CA ALA A 133 -6.75 -2.83 -10.48
C ALA A 133 -6.41 -1.75 -9.44
N TYR A 134 -7.34 -0.84 -9.16
CA TYR A 134 -7.19 0.17 -8.11
C TYR A 134 -7.25 -0.45 -6.71
N LEU A 135 -8.25 -1.30 -6.44
CA LEU A 135 -8.42 -1.93 -5.13
C LEU A 135 -7.21 -2.78 -4.75
N THR A 136 -6.64 -3.53 -5.69
CA THR A 136 -5.46 -4.35 -5.46
C THR A 136 -4.24 -3.52 -5.03
N LEU A 137 -4.00 -2.36 -5.66
CA LEU A 137 -2.92 -1.46 -5.26
C LEU A 137 -3.19 -0.84 -3.88
N LEU A 138 -4.42 -0.42 -3.62
CA LEU A 138 -4.81 0.14 -2.33
C LEU A 138 -4.68 -0.89 -1.19
N MET A 139 -5.12 -2.12 -1.45
CA MET A 139 -5.00 -3.26 -0.54
C MET A 139 -3.55 -3.59 -0.21
N ALA A 140 -2.67 -3.60 -1.23
CA ALA A 140 -1.25 -3.82 -1.00
C ALA A 140 -0.63 -2.78 -0.05
N LEU A 141 -1.12 -1.55 -0.07
CA LEU A 141 -0.69 -0.47 0.82
C LEU A 141 -1.28 -0.62 2.24
N ILE A 142 -2.54 -1.08 2.34
CA ILE A 142 -3.22 -1.39 3.62
C ILE A 142 -2.50 -2.51 4.38
N GLU A 143 -2.04 -3.54 3.70
CA GLU A 143 -1.34 -4.68 4.28
C GLU A 143 0.09 -4.36 4.78
N GLY A 144 0.58 -3.13 4.57
CA GLY A 144 1.91 -2.71 5.05
C GLY A 144 1.88 -2.20 6.49
N GLU A 145 3.01 -2.35 7.20
CA GLU A 145 3.18 -1.82 8.55
C GLU A 145 3.28 -0.28 8.58
N ASP A 146 2.86 0.35 9.67
CA ASP A 146 2.81 1.82 9.78
C ASP A 146 4.20 2.49 9.70
N ASN A 147 5.27 1.77 10.06
CA ASN A 147 6.66 2.20 10.04
C ASN A 147 7.46 1.69 8.82
N GLN A 148 6.82 1.00 7.88
CA GLN A 148 7.47 0.43 6.71
C GLN A 148 6.95 1.04 5.41
N ILE A 149 7.87 1.40 4.52
CA ILE A 149 7.52 1.83 3.16
C ILE A 149 7.09 0.60 2.36
N LYS A 150 5.82 0.59 1.92
CA LYS A 150 5.35 -0.38 0.94
C LYS A 150 5.80 0.06 -0.46
N SER A 151 6.65 -0.75 -1.09
CA SER A 151 7.00 -0.58 -2.49
C SER A 151 5.99 -1.28 -3.40
N PHE A 152 5.87 -0.80 -4.64
CA PHE A 152 4.98 -1.37 -5.65
C PHE A 152 5.85 -1.97 -6.76
N PRO A 153 6.15 -3.27 -6.75
CA PRO A 153 7.02 -3.84 -7.78
C PRO A 153 6.37 -3.73 -9.17
N HIS A 154 7.19 -3.50 -10.19
CA HIS A 154 6.79 -3.56 -11.59
C HIS A 154 7.88 -4.23 -12.42
N LEU A 155 7.57 -5.41 -12.96
CA LEU A 155 8.51 -6.30 -13.64
C LEU A 155 9.48 -5.60 -14.62
N VAL A 156 8.98 -4.76 -15.55
CA VAL A 156 9.87 -4.05 -16.49
C VAL A 156 10.74 -2.99 -15.80
N VAL A 157 10.17 -2.20 -14.89
CA VAL A 157 10.85 -1.07 -14.25
C VAL A 157 11.91 -1.60 -13.29
N ASP A 158 11.57 -2.60 -12.48
CA ASP A 158 12.52 -3.24 -11.58
C ASP A 158 13.57 -4.07 -12.31
N GLY A 159 13.20 -4.73 -13.41
CA GLY A 159 14.16 -5.40 -14.29
C GLY A 159 15.18 -4.42 -14.87
N LEU A 160 14.75 -3.21 -15.25
CA LEU A 160 15.62 -2.13 -15.70
C LEU A 160 16.51 -1.63 -14.56
N PHE A 161 15.95 -1.31 -13.40
CA PHE A 161 16.69 -0.84 -12.22
C PHE A 161 17.72 -1.88 -11.75
N GLY A 162 17.37 -3.16 -11.73
CA GLY A 162 18.27 -4.26 -11.39
C GLY A 162 19.43 -4.40 -12.38
N LYS A 163 19.18 -4.23 -13.69
CA LYS A 163 20.25 -4.19 -14.69
C LYS A 163 21.19 -3.01 -14.47
N TRP A 164 20.66 -1.82 -14.18
CA TRP A 164 21.48 -0.65 -13.88
C TRP A 164 22.31 -0.86 -12.62
N ALA A 165 21.71 -1.37 -11.56
CA ALA A 165 22.38 -1.61 -10.27
C ALA A 165 23.57 -2.57 -10.42
N ARG A 166 23.45 -3.63 -11.21
CA ARG A 166 24.57 -4.56 -11.48
C ARG A 166 25.75 -3.93 -12.22
N SER A 167 25.51 -2.84 -12.96
CA SER A 167 26.53 -2.13 -13.74
C SER A 167 27.07 -0.85 -13.09
N ALA A 168 26.49 -0.49 -11.94
CA ALA A 168 26.64 0.78 -11.25
C ALA A 168 27.88 0.84 -10.34
N LYS A 169 28.43 2.05 -10.17
CA LYS A 169 29.30 2.40 -9.04
C LYS A 169 28.43 2.83 -7.84
N ASN A 170 28.98 2.88 -6.62
CA ASN A 170 28.24 3.17 -5.38
C ASN A 170 27.26 4.36 -5.48
N GLY A 171 27.68 5.53 -6.01
CA GLY A 171 26.79 6.69 -6.15
C GLY A 171 25.60 6.50 -7.09
N THR A 172 25.73 5.60 -8.09
CA THR A 172 24.61 5.26 -8.98
C THR A 172 23.56 4.39 -8.28
N LEU A 173 23.93 3.61 -7.26
CA LEU A 173 22.97 2.83 -6.48
C LEU A 173 22.00 3.73 -5.71
N VAL A 174 22.49 4.83 -5.13
CA VAL A 174 21.66 5.82 -4.43
C VAL A 174 20.67 6.49 -5.39
N VAL A 175 21.11 6.81 -6.62
CA VAL A 175 20.21 7.36 -7.65
C VAL A 175 19.11 6.36 -8.05
N ILE A 176 19.45 5.07 -8.21
CA ILE A 176 18.45 4.03 -8.50
C ILE A 176 17.45 3.90 -7.35
N GLU A 177 17.94 3.95 -6.12
CA GLU A 177 17.08 3.92 -4.94
C GLU A 177 16.16 5.14 -4.87
N LYS A 178 16.67 6.33 -5.16
CA LYS A 178 15.84 7.53 -5.31
C LYS A 178 14.74 7.31 -6.35
N MET A 179 15.04 6.71 -7.51
CA MET A 179 14.02 6.46 -8.54
C MET A 179 12.93 5.48 -8.07
N ARG A 180 13.27 4.48 -7.23
CA ARG A 180 12.28 3.59 -6.61
C ARG A 180 11.40 4.33 -5.61
N LEU A 181 12.00 5.20 -4.79
CA LEU A 181 11.28 6.04 -3.84
C LEU A 181 10.36 7.03 -4.57
N ASP A 182 10.86 7.74 -5.59
CA ASP A 182 10.07 8.66 -6.44
C ASP A 182 8.84 7.96 -7.02
N ARG A 183 9.03 6.72 -7.53
CA ARG A 183 7.95 5.88 -8.05
C ARG A 183 6.95 5.52 -6.96
N THR A 184 7.43 5.06 -5.81
CA THR A 184 6.61 4.65 -4.66
C THR A 184 5.79 5.81 -4.13
N PHE A 185 6.40 6.99 -4.04
CA PHE A 185 5.75 8.23 -3.62
C PHE A 185 4.64 8.63 -4.59
N PHE A 186 4.92 8.62 -5.91
CA PHE A 186 3.93 8.98 -6.93
C PHE A 186 2.69 8.08 -6.90
N ILE A 187 2.90 6.77 -6.74
CA ILE A 187 1.79 5.80 -6.66
C ILE A 187 0.99 6.03 -5.37
N SER A 188 1.67 6.08 -4.22
CA SER A 188 1.01 6.29 -2.92
C SER A 188 0.18 7.57 -2.93
N MET A 189 0.73 8.67 -3.45
CA MET A 189 0.03 9.94 -3.57
C MET A 189 -1.17 9.85 -4.53
N THR A 190 -1.05 9.15 -5.65
CA THR A 190 -2.19 9.01 -6.58
C THR A 190 -3.30 8.13 -5.99
N LEU A 191 -2.96 7.08 -5.24
CA LEU A 191 -3.95 6.28 -4.52
C LEU A 191 -4.70 7.12 -3.48
N TRP A 192 -3.96 7.91 -2.71
CA TRP A 192 -4.50 8.90 -1.77
C TRP A 192 -5.44 9.90 -2.43
N LYS A 193 -5.00 10.56 -3.51
CA LYS A 193 -5.83 11.53 -4.25
C LYS A 193 -7.05 10.89 -4.91
N THR A 194 -6.98 9.61 -5.28
CA THR A 194 -8.15 8.87 -5.79
C THR A 194 -9.20 8.67 -4.70
N LEU A 195 -8.79 8.30 -3.47
CA LEU A 195 -9.70 8.24 -2.32
C LEU A 195 -10.33 9.61 -2.04
N LEU A 196 -9.51 10.66 -1.97
CA LEU A 196 -10.01 12.01 -1.72
C LEU A 196 -11.03 12.46 -2.79
N SER A 197 -10.71 12.23 -4.07
CA SER A 197 -11.61 12.53 -5.19
C SER A 197 -12.92 11.75 -5.11
N PHE A 198 -12.87 10.46 -4.77
CA PHE A 198 -14.07 9.63 -4.62
C PHE A 198 -15.01 10.16 -3.54
N TYR A 199 -14.47 10.63 -2.42
CA TYR A 199 -15.23 11.20 -1.31
C TYR A 199 -15.52 12.70 -1.43
N GLY A 200 -15.13 13.34 -2.54
CA GLY A 200 -15.30 14.79 -2.73
C GLY A 200 -14.56 15.62 -1.68
N LYS A 201 -13.46 15.10 -1.14
CA LYS A 201 -12.63 15.78 -0.13
C LYS A 201 -11.46 16.49 -0.79
N GLU A 202 -11.18 17.69 -0.32
CA GLU A 202 -9.91 18.36 -0.58
C GLU A 202 -8.90 18.00 0.51
N GLU A 203 -7.62 17.99 0.15
CA GLU A 203 -6.56 17.76 1.14
C GLU A 203 -6.46 19.00 2.04
N GLY A 204 -6.97 18.89 3.27
CA GLY A 204 -6.98 20.00 4.24
C GLY A 204 -5.58 20.42 4.73
N VAL A 205 -4.56 19.60 4.49
CA VAL A 205 -3.17 19.87 4.90
C VAL A 205 -2.27 19.67 3.68
N ARG A 206 -1.77 20.77 3.10
CA ARG A 206 -0.69 20.67 2.12
C ARG A 206 0.49 19.99 2.82
N VAL A 207 0.74 18.73 2.50
CA VAL A 207 2.03 18.10 2.79
C VAL A 207 3.06 19.09 2.26
N LYS A 208 3.88 19.66 3.15
CA LYS A 208 5.03 20.45 2.74
C LYS A 208 5.96 19.45 2.09
N ILE A 209 5.73 19.17 0.81
CA ILE A 209 6.72 18.52 -0.04
C ILE A 209 7.95 19.37 0.18
N SER A 210 9.00 18.75 0.70
CA SER A 210 10.31 19.34 0.88
C SER A 210 10.82 19.70 -0.52
N GLY A 211 10.31 20.82 -1.03
CA GLY A 211 10.53 21.25 -2.40
C GLY A 211 12.02 21.49 -2.59
N THR A 212 12.48 21.21 -3.81
CA THR A 212 13.75 21.66 -4.37
C THR A 212 14.26 22.86 -3.58
N THR A 213 15.36 22.65 -2.86
CA THR A 213 15.94 23.70 -2.03
C THR A 213 16.11 24.95 -2.89
N GLU A 214 16.10 26.13 -2.31
CA GLU A 214 16.38 27.37 -3.06
C GLU A 214 17.69 27.26 -3.86
N SER A 215 18.62 26.42 -3.39
CA SER A 215 19.83 25.99 -4.09
C SER A 215 19.54 25.27 -5.42
N ASP A 216 18.65 24.28 -5.45
CA ASP A 216 18.27 23.55 -6.67
C ASP A 216 17.60 24.47 -7.70
N ARG A 217 16.79 25.43 -7.24
CA ARG A 217 16.17 26.45 -8.10
C ARG A 217 17.22 27.38 -8.71
N ARG A 218 18.23 27.79 -7.94
CA ARG A 218 19.36 28.58 -8.44
C ARG A 218 20.22 27.79 -9.42
N ALA A 219 20.55 26.55 -9.12
CA ALA A 219 21.33 25.70 -10.03
C ALA A 219 20.61 25.48 -11.37
N ALA A 220 19.30 25.24 -11.35
CA ALA A 220 18.50 25.12 -12.58
C ALA A 220 18.40 26.46 -13.35
N HIS A 221 18.33 27.59 -12.63
CA HIS A 221 18.36 28.92 -13.22
C HIS A 221 19.72 29.22 -13.89
N ASP A 222 20.83 28.87 -13.24
CA ASP A 222 22.19 29.14 -13.73
C ASP A 222 22.57 28.27 -14.94
N ILE A 223 22.11 27.02 -14.99
CA ILE A 223 22.22 26.18 -16.18
C ILE A 223 21.41 26.79 -17.33
N ARG A 224 20.20 27.28 -17.05
CA ARG A 224 19.30 27.85 -18.06
C ARG A 224 19.77 29.23 -18.54
N SER A 225 20.41 30.03 -17.70
CA SER A 225 21.01 31.32 -18.08
C SER A 225 22.27 31.11 -18.93
N SER A 226 23.10 30.13 -18.58
CA SER A 226 24.29 29.74 -19.35
C SER A 226 23.96 29.20 -20.74
N LEU A 227 22.85 28.47 -20.88
CA LEU A 227 22.35 28.01 -22.19
C LEU A 227 21.77 29.15 -23.04
N LYS A 228 21.34 30.27 -22.44
CA LYS A 228 20.77 31.42 -23.17
C LYS A 228 21.83 32.43 -23.61
N SER A 229 22.98 32.48 -22.93
CA SER A 229 24.07 33.40 -23.26
C SER A 229 25.01 32.88 -24.35
N GLY A 230 24.95 31.59 -24.70
CA GLY A 230 25.64 31.02 -25.85
C GLY A 230 24.97 31.43 -27.17
N GLY A 231 25.65 32.24 -27.98
CA GLY A 231 25.15 32.77 -29.26
C GLY A 231 24.71 31.73 -30.30
N THR A 232 24.24 32.24 -31.44
CA THR A 232 23.52 31.61 -32.57
C THR A 232 24.01 30.27 -33.15
N THR A 233 25.13 29.70 -32.68
CA THR A 233 25.67 28.38 -33.05
C THR A 233 24.87 27.19 -32.48
N ASP A 234 23.97 27.41 -31.51
CA ASP A 234 23.39 26.31 -30.73
C ASP A 234 22.19 25.57 -31.37
N LYS A 235 21.45 26.21 -32.30
CA LYS A 235 20.31 25.53 -32.98
C LYS A 235 20.76 24.42 -33.94
N ALA A 236 21.97 24.51 -34.49
CA ALA A 236 22.54 23.47 -35.35
C ALA A 236 23.05 22.30 -34.50
N LEU A 237 23.69 22.60 -33.36
CA LEU A 237 24.13 21.61 -32.39
C LEU A 237 22.93 20.86 -31.79
N LEU A 238 21.89 21.55 -31.32
CA LEU A 238 20.65 20.94 -30.82
C LEU A 238 19.96 20.07 -31.88
N ARG A 239 19.92 20.49 -33.15
CA ARG A 239 19.37 19.68 -34.25
C ARG A 239 20.24 18.46 -34.57
N SER A 240 21.56 18.60 -34.53
CA SER A 240 22.52 17.50 -34.68
C SER A 240 22.38 16.49 -33.54
N MET A 241 22.31 16.96 -32.29
CA MET A 241 22.07 16.14 -31.11
C MET A 241 20.71 15.44 -31.20
N LYS A 242 19.63 16.14 -31.61
CA LYS A 242 18.30 15.54 -31.81
C LYS A 242 18.32 14.46 -32.89
N ARG A 243 19.02 14.68 -34.01
CA ARG A 243 19.18 13.68 -35.09
C ARG A 243 20.03 12.49 -34.63
N ALA A 244 21.12 12.72 -33.91
CA ALA A 244 21.96 11.67 -33.34
C ALA A 244 21.20 10.84 -32.30
N VAL A 245 20.40 11.48 -31.44
CA VAL A 245 19.53 10.81 -30.47
C VAL A 245 18.40 10.04 -31.18
N SER A 246 17.77 10.61 -32.19
CA SER A 246 16.72 9.93 -32.97
C SER A 246 17.26 8.75 -33.80
N ALA A 247 18.43 8.88 -34.41
CA ALA A 247 19.10 7.79 -35.15
C ALA A 247 19.51 6.67 -34.19
N LYS A 248 20.05 7.04 -33.03
CA LYS A 248 20.39 6.09 -31.97
C LYS A 248 19.15 5.39 -31.40
N HIS A 249 18.04 6.10 -31.21
CA HIS A 249 16.77 5.48 -30.81
C HIS A 249 16.19 4.54 -31.87
N ALA A 250 16.33 4.87 -33.17
CA ALA A 250 15.93 3.97 -34.25
C ALA A 250 16.78 2.68 -34.27
N GLU A 251 18.04 2.76 -33.85
CA GLU A 251 18.94 1.60 -33.68
C GLU A 251 18.68 0.80 -32.38
N GLU A 252 18.18 1.45 -31.32
CA GLU A 252 17.88 0.84 -30.01
C GLU A 252 16.56 0.04 -29.98
N LYS A 253 15.72 0.11 -31.03
CA LYS A 253 14.44 -0.61 -31.17
C LYS A 253 14.57 -2.13 -31.44
N GLY A 254 15.63 -2.76 -30.93
CA GLY A 254 15.79 -4.19 -31.03
C GLY A 254 16.96 -4.67 -30.20
N MET A 255 16.68 -5.38 -29.11
CA MET A 255 17.70 -6.09 -28.37
C MET A 255 17.21 -7.44 -27.90
N CYS A 256 18.13 -8.36 -27.74
CA CYS A 256 17.85 -9.69 -27.25
C CYS A 256 17.45 -9.62 -25.78
N TRP A 257 16.23 -10.03 -25.46
CA TRP A 257 15.75 -10.24 -24.11
C TRP A 257 16.69 -11.17 -23.34
N GLY A 258 17.12 -12.27 -23.98
CA GLY A 258 17.91 -13.31 -23.33
C GLY A 258 19.37 -13.00 -23.04
N CYS A 259 20.01 -12.07 -23.75
CA CYS A 259 21.44 -11.77 -23.56
C CYS A 259 21.81 -10.29 -23.65
N GLY A 260 20.86 -9.41 -23.94
CA GLY A 260 21.08 -7.97 -24.04
C GLY A 260 21.77 -7.48 -25.31
N LYS A 261 22.13 -8.36 -26.25
CA LYS A 261 22.74 -7.95 -27.53
C LYS A 261 21.81 -7.02 -28.32
N THR A 262 22.36 -5.94 -28.85
CA THR A 262 21.68 -4.97 -29.73
C THR A 262 21.90 -5.32 -31.20
N LYS A 263 21.23 -4.59 -32.12
CA LYS A 263 21.41 -4.81 -33.57
C LYS A 263 22.86 -4.66 -34.04
N ARG A 264 23.67 -3.84 -33.36
CA ARG A 264 25.10 -3.64 -33.64
C ARG A 264 25.96 -4.85 -33.28
N ASP A 265 25.48 -5.66 -32.33
CA ASP A 265 26.16 -6.87 -31.86
C ASP A 265 25.77 -8.10 -32.69
N LEU A 266 24.85 -7.95 -33.65
CA LEU A 266 24.46 -8.98 -34.60
C LEU A 266 25.34 -8.88 -35.85
N PRO A 267 25.68 -10.01 -36.50
CA PRO A 267 26.29 -9.99 -37.82
C PRO A 267 25.46 -9.16 -38.80
N SER A 268 26.13 -8.45 -39.71
CA SER A 268 25.48 -7.74 -40.81
C SER A 268 24.55 -8.70 -41.55
N ASN A 269 23.26 -8.34 -41.70
CA ASN A 269 22.14 -9.13 -42.24
C ASN A 269 21.37 -10.03 -41.28
N THR A 270 21.67 -10.05 -39.98
CA THR A 270 20.83 -10.77 -39.00
C THR A 270 19.80 -9.83 -38.36
N SER A 271 18.57 -10.30 -38.21
CA SER A 271 17.49 -9.57 -37.52
C SER A 271 17.06 -10.31 -36.24
N PHE A 272 16.47 -9.58 -35.30
CA PHE A 272 15.93 -10.19 -34.09
C PHE A 272 14.72 -11.08 -34.40
N GLN A 273 14.64 -12.20 -33.70
CA GLN A 273 13.49 -13.10 -33.72
C GLN A 273 12.49 -12.67 -32.64
N ALA A 274 11.25 -12.37 -33.03
CA ALA A 274 10.20 -12.04 -32.06
C ALA A 274 9.48 -13.30 -31.57
N CYS A 275 9.14 -13.36 -30.28
CA CYS A 275 8.27 -14.40 -29.75
C CYS A 275 6.86 -14.28 -30.35
N SER A 276 6.41 -15.30 -31.07
CA SER A 276 5.10 -15.29 -31.73
C SER A 276 3.93 -15.27 -30.75
N GLY A 277 4.06 -15.91 -29.57
CA GLY A 277 3.04 -15.91 -28.53
C GLY A 277 2.84 -14.52 -27.92
N CYS A 278 3.93 -13.85 -27.52
CA CYS A 278 3.86 -12.49 -26.98
C CYS A 278 3.36 -11.47 -28.00
N LYS A 279 3.76 -11.62 -29.27
CA LYS A 279 3.31 -10.74 -30.35
C LYS A 279 1.78 -10.74 -30.50
N LYS A 280 1.11 -11.87 -30.22
CA LYS A 280 -0.36 -11.97 -30.27
C LYS A 280 -1.07 -11.15 -29.19
N VAL A 281 -0.41 -10.89 -28.06
CA VAL A 281 -0.93 -10.04 -26.96
C VAL A 281 -0.32 -8.64 -26.97
N ASN A 282 0.13 -8.16 -28.13
CA ASN A 282 0.79 -6.87 -28.32
C ASN A 282 2.03 -6.65 -27.43
N GLN A 283 2.71 -7.72 -27.04
CA GLN A 283 4.01 -7.68 -26.36
C GLN A 283 5.12 -8.05 -27.36
N ILE A 284 6.23 -7.31 -27.36
CA ILE A 284 7.35 -7.56 -28.28
C ILE A 284 8.57 -7.99 -27.49
N ILE A 285 8.79 -9.30 -27.42
CA ILE A 285 10.00 -9.91 -26.87
C ILE A 285 10.88 -10.37 -28.02
N LEU A 286 12.08 -9.83 -28.10
CA LEU A 286 13.04 -10.05 -29.18
C LEU A 286 14.20 -10.92 -28.70
N TYR A 287 14.72 -11.80 -29.55
CA TYR A 287 15.89 -12.63 -29.27
C TYR A 287 16.89 -12.53 -30.41
N CYS A 288 18.19 -12.45 -30.09
CA CYS A 288 19.24 -12.45 -31.11
C CYS A 288 19.41 -13.80 -31.79
N SER A 289 18.97 -14.88 -31.13
CA SER A 289 19.12 -16.25 -31.61
C SER A 289 18.12 -17.18 -30.94
N ARG A 290 17.90 -18.34 -31.56
CA ARG A 290 16.98 -19.37 -31.04
C ARG A 290 17.46 -19.95 -29.71
N GLU A 291 18.77 -19.93 -29.46
CA GLU A 291 19.38 -20.39 -28.20
C GLU A 291 19.02 -19.45 -27.05
N CYS A 292 19.05 -18.13 -27.27
CA CYS A 292 18.62 -17.16 -26.25
C CYS A 292 17.13 -17.29 -25.94
N GLN A 293 16.30 -17.51 -26.98
CA GLN A 293 14.89 -17.80 -26.78
C GLN A 293 14.67 -19.10 -25.99
N LYS A 294 15.35 -20.20 -26.35
CA LYS A 294 15.22 -21.49 -25.66
C LYS A 294 15.69 -21.43 -24.20
N ARG A 295 16.74 -20.67 -23.90
CA ARG A 295 17.24 -20.49 -22.53
C ARG A 295 16.19 -19.81 -21.68
N ASP A 296 15.74 -18.64 -22.11
CA ASP A 296 14.70 -17.88 -21.43
C ASP A 296 13.38 -18.67 -21.31
N TRP A 297 13.01 -19.42 -22.35
CA TRP A 297 11.85 -20.33 -22.35
C TRP A 297 11.90 -21.39 -21.25
N LYS A 298 13.07 -22.00 -21.02
CA LYS A 298 13.21 -23.14 -20.09
C LYS A 298 13.52 -22.72 -18.67
N SER A 299 14.44 -21.78 -18.49
CA SER A 299 15.01 -21.44 -17.18
C SER A 299 14.70 -20.02 -16.72
N GLY A 300 14.09 -19.19 -17.57
CA GLY A 300 14.04 -17.75 -17.35
C GLY A 300 15.42 -17.10 -17.42
N LEU A 301 15.44 -15.79 -17.24
CA LEU A 301 16.66 -15.03 -16.96
C LEU A 301 16.93 -14.97 -15.46
N ALA A 302 18.15 -14.61 -15.08
CA ALA A 302 18.54 -14.51 -13.67
C ALA A 302 17.58 -13.57 -12.91
N GLY A 303 16.75 -14.16 -12.04
CA GLY A 303 15.75 -13.47 -11.24
C GLY A 303 14.40 -13.20 -11.93
N SER A 304 14.07 -13.90 -13.02
CA SER A 304 12.76 -13.83 -13.67
C SER A 304 12.18 -15.21 -13.94
N THR A 305 10.86 -15.33 -13.89
CA THR A 305 10.09 -16.53 -14.24
C THR A 305 10.45 -17.04 -15.65
N PRO A 306 10.48 -18.36 -15.89
CA PRO A 306 10.64 -18.92 -17.24
C PRO A 306 9.62 -18.35 -18.22
N HIS A 307 10.09 -17.92 -19.40
CA HIS A 307 9.23 -17.24 -20.35
C HIS A 307 8.02 -18.08 -20.79
N ARG A 308 8.12 -19.41 -20.80
CA ARG A 308 7.01 -20.32 -21.13
C ARG A 308 5.78 -20.15 -20.22
N GLU A 309 5.99 -19.69 -18.98
CA GLU A 309 4.94 -19.55 -17.97
C GLU A 309 4.15 -18.24 -18.15
N GLU A 310 4.75 -17.25 -18.81
CA GLU A 310 4.18 -15.92 -19.04
C GLU A 310 3.87 -15.63 -20.52
N CYS A 311 4.41 -16.43 -21.44
CA CYS A 311 4.29 -16.21 -22.88
C CYS A 311 2.82 -16.19 -23.34
N GLY A 312 2.43 -15.09 -24.00
CA GLY A 312 1.09 -14.95 -24.56
C GLY A 312 -0.01 -14.68 -23.54
N LYS A 313 0.33 -14.43 -22.27
CA LYS A 313 -0.61 -13.90 -21.28
C LYS A 313 -0.65 -12.37 -21.40
N PRO A 314 -1.83 -11.72 -21.48
CA PRO A 314 -1.91 -10.27 -21.34
C PRO A 314 -1.34 -9.87 -19.98
N TRP A 315 -0.72 -8.69 -19.90
CA TRP A 315 -0.09 -8.18 -18.68
C TRP A 315 -1.14 -8.09 -17.57
N LYS A 316 -1.27 -9.13 -16.75
CA LYS A 316 -1.90 -9.00 -15.45
C LYS A 316 -0.90 -8.19 -14.63
N VAL A 317 -1.35 -7.10 -14.02
CA VAL A 317 -0.55 -6.46 -12.96
C VAL A 317 -0.42 -7.55 -11.90
N VAL A 318 0.72 -8.25 -11.90
CA VAL A 318 1.03 -9.28 -10.92
C VAL A 318 1.25 -8.55 -9.60
N VAL A 319 0.16 -8.30 -8.89
CA VAL A 319 0.18 -8.05 -7.45
C VAL A 319 0.00 -9.42 -6.80
N GLU A 320 0.91 -10.34 -7.10
CA GLU A 320 0.97 -11.63 -6.42
C GLU A 320 2.31 -11.66 -5.70
N GLY A 321 2.24 -11.27 -4.43
CA GLY A 321 2.93 -12.00 -3.40
C GLY A 321 2.09 -13.22 -3.04
N GLU A 322 1.94 -14.20 -3.94
CA GLU A 322 2.06 -15.58 -3.46
C GLU A 322 3.55 -15.77 -3.19
N SER A 323 3.97 -15.26 -2.03
CA SER A 323 5.28 -15.59 -1.50
C SER A 323 5.25 -17.10 -1.32
N SER A 324 5.97 -17.81 -2.18
CA SER A 324 6.47 -19.13 -1.81
C SER A 324 7.07 -18.97 -0.42
N THR A 325 6.43 -19.55 0.58
CA THR A 325 6.91 -19.63 1.94
C THR A 325 8.14 -20.53 1.91
N SER A 326 9.29 -19.97 1.50
CA SER A 326 10.56 -20.48 1.97
C SER A 326 10.58 -20.22 3.47
N ASP A 327 10.69 -21.30 4.26
CA ASP A 327 10.85 -21.37 5.73
C ASP A 327 11.71 -20.23 6.31
N SER A 328 11.13 -19.06 6.35
CA SER A 328 11.63 -17.91 7.06
C SER A 328 10.81 -17.92 8.31
N THR A 329 11.30 -18.64 9.32
CA THR A 329 10.88 -18.46 10.71
C THR A 329 10.73 -16.96 10.91
N PRO A 330 9.53 -16.43 11.18
CA PRO A 330 9.39 -15.01 11.39
C PRO A 330 10.30 -14.69 12.57
N LEU A 331 11.35 -13.89 12.32
CA LEU A 331 12.04 -13.21 13.40
C LEU A 331 10.93 -12.41 14.06
N ALA A 332 10.43 -12.92 15.18
CA ALA A 332 9.71 -12.16 16.16
C ALA A 332 10.61 -10.98 16.48
N GLY A 333 10.36 -9.87 15.80
CA GLY A 333 10.92 -8.58 16.15
C GLY A 333 10.62 -8.43 17.62
N SER A 334 11.69 -8.39 18.40
CA SER A 334 11.65 -8.21 19.84
C SER A 334 11.00 -6.85 20.13
N ILE A 335 9.67 -6.84 20.14
CA ILE A 335 8.89 -5.85 20.89
C ILE A 335 9.12 -6.26 22.35
N SER A 336 10.23 -5.74 22.85
CA SER A 336 10.73 -5.93 24.19
C SER A 336 9.68 -5.48 25.21
N GLY A 337 9.16 -6.45 25.98
CA GLY A 337 8.52 -6.24 27.27
C GLY A 337 7.00 -6.04 27.25
N MET A 338 6.25 -7.13 27.44
CA MET A 338 4.84 -7.14 27.88
C MET A 338 3.77 -6.53 26.97
N ALA A 339 4.04 -6.23 25.70
CA ALA A 339 2.95 -6.02 24.75
C ALA A 339 2.24 -7.37 24.57
N LEU A 340 1.12 -7.56 25.28
CA LEU A 340 0.27 -8.73 25.16
C LEU A 340 0.04 -9.00 23.68
N ASN A 341 0.28 -10.23 23.23
CA ASN A 341 -0.12 -10.70 21.90
C ASN A 341 -1.66 -10.84 21.88
N ILE A 342 -2.39 -9.74 22.07
CA ILE A 342 -3.86 -9.67 22.05
C ILE A 342 -4.38 -10.12 20.68
N ILE A 343 -3.54 -9.98 19.65
CA ILE A 343 -3.85 -10.36 18.27
C ILE A 343 -3.13 -11.67 17.95
N PRO A 344 -3.86 -12.77 17.73
CA PRO A 344 -3.25 -14.06 17.44
C PRO A 344 -2.63 -14.09 16.04
N GLN A 345 -1.76 -15.07 15.79
CA GLN A 345 -1.28 -15.35 14.43
C GLN A 345 -2.40 -15.93 13.56
N VAL A 346 -2.43 -15.52 12.29
CA VAL A 346 -3.45 -15.95 11.32
C VAL A 346 -3.15 -17.37 10.85
N ASN A 347 -4.17 -18.19 10.68
CA ASN A 347 -4.05 -19.48 9.99
C ASN A 347 -3.80 -19.24 8.50
N ASP A 348 -2.86 -19.97 7.88
CA ASP A 348 -2.46 -19.82 6.47
C ASP A 348 -3.62 -19.78 5.45
N LYS A 349 -4.79 -20.34 5.80
CA LYS A 349 -5.97 -20.37 4.92
C LYS A 349 -6.91 -19.17 5.09
N PHE A 350 -6.77 -18.38 6.14
CA PHE A 350 -7.65 -17.25 6.43
C PHE A 350 -6.97 -15.94 6.06
N ARG A 351 -7.65 -15.09 5.29
CA ARG A 351 -7.18 -13.73 4.99
C ARG A 351 -8.07 -12.73 5.70
N ARG A 352 -7.48 -11.95 6.60
CA ARG A 352 -8.19 -10.87 7.30
C ARG A 352 -8.65 -9.80 6.32
N SER A 353 -9.94 -9.46 6.35
CA SER A 353 -10.49 -8.37 5.55
C SER A 353 -9.92 -7.01 6.00
N PRO A 354 -10.04 -5.95 5.16
CA PRO A 354 -9.74 -4.58 5.58
C PRO A 354 -10.52 -4.12 6.80
N ALA A 355 -11.79 -4.51 6.92
CA ALA A 355 -12.62 -4.15 8.07
C ALA A 355 -12.05 -4.78 9.35
N LEU A 356 -11.64 -6.05 9.28
CA LEU A 356 -11.01 -6.73 10.42
C LEU A 356 -9.63 -6.14 10.75
N GLN A 357 -8.85 -5.72 9.76
CA GLN A 357 -7.60 -5.01 10.00
C GLN A 357 -7.83 -3.64 10.67
N TYR A 358 -8.90 -2.93 10.32
CA TYR A 358 -9.31 -1.71 11.03
C TYR A 358 -9.65 -2.03 12.48
N GLN A 359 -10.43 -3.09 12.73
CA GLN A 359 -10.78 -3.51 14.08
C GLN A 359 -9.55 -3.84 14.93
N ILE A 360 -8.61 -4.62 14.38
CA ILE A 360 -7.32 -4.93 15.03
C ILE A 360 -6.52 -3.65 15.33
N ARG A 361 -6.49 -2.70 14.40
CA ARG A 361 -5.83 -1.41 14.57
C ARG A 361 -6.43 -0.64 15.76
N GLN A 362 -7.76 -0.56 15.86
CA GLN A 362 -8.42 0.12 16.99
C GLN A 362 -8.06 -0.55 18.33
N LEU A 363 -8.09 -1.89 18.39
CA LEU A 363 -7.75 -2.66 19.60
C LEU A 363 -6.28 -2.52 20.04
N THR A 364 -5.38 -2.12 19.14
CA THR A 364 -3.94 -2.00 19.41
C THR A 364 -3.47 -0.56 19.61
N GLN A 365 -4.29 0.43 19.28
CA GLN A 365 -3.89 1.84 19.27
C GLN A 365 -4.19 2.61 20.54
N THR A 366 -4.98 2.06 21.47
CA THR A 366 -5.35 2.74 22.73
C THR A 366 -4.43 2.27 23.86
N PRO A 367 -3.38 3.02 24.24
CA PRO A 367 -2.45 2.59 25.28
C PRO A 367 -3.11 2.72 26.64
N GLY A 368 -3.23 1.60 27.37
CA GLY A 368 -3.71 1.60 28.76
C GLY A 368 -5.21 1.32 28.96
N GLU A 369 -6.00 1.38 27.90
CA GLU A 369 -7.40 0.97 27.88
C GLU A 369 -7.59 0.10 26.63
N TYR A 370 -7.55 -1.21 26.80
CA TYR A 370 -7.76 -2.15 25.68
C TYR A 370 -9.24 -2.54 25.69
N PRO A 371 -10.09 -1.95 24.85
CA PRO A 371 -11.45 -2.42 24.74
C PRO A 371 -11.45 -3.87 24.24
N ASP A 372 -12.47 -4.63 24.63
CA ASP A 372 -12.66 -5.99 24.13
C ASP A 372 -13.14 -5.98 22.67
N TYR A 373 -13.89 -4.94 22.29
CA TYR A 373 -14.34 -4.74 20.93
C TYR A 373 -14.61 -3.26 20.65
N VAL A 374 -14.72 -2.89 19.38
CA VAL A 374 -15.01 -1.52 18.95
C VAL A 374 -16.09 -1.61 17.89
N ILE A 375 -17.24 -1.02 18.16
CA ILE A 375 -18.32 -0.89 17.17
C ILE A 375 -17.98 0.34 16.36
N VAL A 376 -17.67 0.12 15.08
CA VAL A 376 -17.23 1.18 14.19
C VAL A 376 -18.45 1.97 13.74
N MET A 377 -18.44 3.27 14.05
CA MET A 377 -19.54 4.15 13.70
C MET A 377 -19.20 4.90 12.40
N GLY A 378 -20.21 5.17 11.58
CA GLY A 378 -20.03 6.02 10.41
C GLY A 378 -19.62 7.43 10.84
N HIS A 379 -18.84 8.13 10.03
CA HIS A 379 -18.59 9.56 10.28
C HIS A 379 -19.89 10.35 10.08
N PRO A 380 -20.27 11.28 10.98
CA PRO A 380 -19.43 11.91 12.01
C PRO A 380 -19.45 11.28 13.40
N GLU A 381 -20.22 10.23 13.63
CA GLU A 381 -20.34 9.59 14.93
C GLU A 381 -19.00 8.95 15.38
N PRO A 382 -18.62 9.07 16.66
CA PRO A 382 -17.42 8.42 17.18
C PRO A 382 -17.65 6.90 17.31
N ASP A 383 -16.58 6.13 17.09
CA ASP A 383 -16.57 4.69 17.36
C ASP A 383 -16.92 4.41 18.83
N VAL A 384 -17.62 3.30 19.09
CA VAL A 384 -18.04 2.91 20.43
C VAL A 384 -17.19 1.75 20.93
N GLU A 385 -16.39 2.02 21.95
CA GLU A 385 -15.59 1.01 22.64
C GLU A 385 -16.45 0.16 23.57
N ILE A 386 -16.25 -1.16 23.53
CA ILE A 386 -16.97 -2.14 24.35
C ILE A 386 -15.98 -2.83 25.26
N THR A 387 -16.24 -2.73 26.56
CA THR A 387 -15.54 -3.50 27.60
C THR A 387 -16.55 -4.39 28.30
N ILE A 388 -16.20 -5.67 28.47
CA ILE A 388 -17.06 -6.67 29.07
C ILE A 388 -16.77 -6.69 30.58
N PRO A 389 -17.74 -6.27 31.42
CA PRO A 389 -17.47 -6.10 32.84
C PRO A 389 -17.34 -7.43 33.61
N ASP A 390 -18.05 -8.46 33.16
CA ASP A 390 -18.01 -9.78 33.79
C ASP A 390 -16.83 -10.61 33.24
N PRO A 391 -15.87 -11.04 34.09
CA PRO A 391 -14.70 -11.78 33.63
C PRO A 391 -15.03 -13.11 32.95
N SER A 392 -16.07 -13.81 33.39
CA SER A 392 -16.45 -15.09 32.79
C SER A 392 -16.99 -14.91 31.37
N ILE A 393 -17.82 -13.89 31.15
CA ILE A 393 -18.29 -13.51 29.82
C ILE A 393 -17.12 -13.00 28.97
N ALA A 394 -16.20 -12.22 29.54
CA ALA A 394 -15.04 -11.69 28.85
C ALA A 394 -14.11 -12.80 28.33
N VAL A 395 -13.83 -13.83 29.15
CA VAL A 395 -13.04 -15.00 28.75
C VAL A 395 -13.69 -15.71 27.57
N GLY A 396 -14.99 -15.99 27.64
CA GLY A 396 -15.72 -16.64 26.55
C GLY A 396 -15.70 -15.81 25.25
N PHE A 397 -15.89 -14.49 25.38
CA PHE A 397 -15.84 -13.58 24.23
C PHE A 397 -14.44 -13.48 23.62
N ILE A 398 -13.39 -13.30 24.43
CA ILE A 398 -12.01 -13.19 23.95
C ILE A 398 -11.58 -14.51 23.28
N SER A 399 -11.96 -15.66 23.84
CA SER A 399 -11.71 -16.96 23.22
C SER A 399 -12.35 -17.05 21.82
N ALA A 400 -13.65 -16.69 21.70
CA ALA A 400 -14.33 -16.64 20.42
C ALA A 400 -13.67 -15.64 19.44
N ARG A 401 -13.34 -14.43 19.91
CA ARG A 401 -12.65 -13.41 19.09
C ARG A 401 -11.30 -13.89 18.60
N THR A 402 -10.50 -14.52 19.46
CA THR A 402 -9.20 -15.09 19.12
C THR A 402 -9.36 -16.15 18.03
N ARG A 403 -10.32 -17.08 18.17
CA ARG A 403 -10.60 -18.08 17.14
C ARG A 403 -11.04 -17.44 15.82
N ALA A 404 -11.96 -16.47 15.87
CA ALA A 404 -12.42 -15.73 14.69
C ALA A 404 -11.27 -14.97 14.00
N PHE A 405 -10.36 -14.35 14.76
CA PHE A 405 -9.16 -13.66 14.25
C PHE A 405 -8.13 -14.61 13.61
N LYS A 406 -8.07 -15.87 14.08
CA LYS A 406 -7.19 -16.93 13.57
C LYS A 406 -7.72 -17.51 12.26
N SER A 407 -9.01 -17.86 12.18
CA SER A 407 -9.56 -18.68 11.09
C SER A 407 -10.81 -18.16 10.38
N GLY A 408 -11.45 -17.09 10.88
CA GLY A 408 -12.76 -16.67 10.38
C GLY A 408 -13.89 -17.63 10.74
N ASP A 409 -13.74 -18.39 11.82
CA ASP A 409 -14.72 -19.40 12.25
C ASP A 409 -16.13 -18.79 12.45
N ALA A 410 -17.11 -19.24 11.66
CA ALA A 410 -18.45 -18.66 11.67
C ALA A 410 -19.18 -18.86 13.01
N GLY A 411 -18.98 -20.00 13.68
CA GLY A 411 -19.54 -20.24 15.01
C GLY A 411 -18.99 -19.26 16.04
N ALA A 412 -17.69 -18.97 15.99
CA ALA A 412 -17.04 -17.97 16.84
C ALA A 412 -17.63 -16.57 16.64
N VAL A 413 -17.83 -16.19 15.38
CA VAL A 413 -18.41 -14.89 15.03
C VAL A 413 -19.86 -14.77 15.52
N ASP A 414 -20.65 -15.84 15.46
CA ASP A 414 -22.01 -15.85 16.03
C ASP A 414 -22.01 -15.70 17.56
N ILE A 415 -21.08 -16.36 18.27
CA ILE A 415 -20.89 -16.15 19.72
C ILE A 415 -20.53 -14.69 20.02
N MET A 416 -19.60 -14.10 19.27
CA MET A 416 -19.25 -12.68 19.40
C MET A 416 -20.48 -11.79 19.20
N TYR A 417 -21.25 -12.04 18.14
CA TYR A 417 -22.47 -11.27 17.83
C TYR A 417 -23.50 -11.34 18.97
N LYS A 418 -23.77 -12.53 19.50
CA LYS A 418 -24.72 -12.72 20.61
C LYS A 418 -24.30 -11.96 21.86
N THR A 419 -23.02 -12.02 22.23
CA THR A 419 -22.46 -11.30 23.38
C THR A 419 -22.54 -9.79 23.18
N LEU A 420 -22.06 -9.28 22.04
CA LEU A 420 -22.07 -7.85 21.72
C LEU A 420 -23.49 -7.29 21.60
N ARG A 421 -24.43 -8.07 21.06
CA ARG A 421 -25.85 -7.71 20.99
C ARG A 421 -26.46 -7.55 22.38
N PHE A 422 -26.19 -8.48 23.28
CA PHE A 422 -26.68 -8.42 24.65
C PHE A 422 -26.17 -7.15 25.36
N LEU A 423 -24.87 -6.85 25.24
CA LEU A 423 -24.27 -5.65 25.83
C LEU A 423 -24.81 -4.36 25.20
N SER A 424 -24.99 -4.35 23.87
CA SER A 424 -25.51 -3.18 23.14
C SER A 424 -26.96 -2.85 23.50
N MET A 425 -27.78 -3.86 23.81
CA MET A 425 -29.14 -3.66 24.32
C MET A 425 -29.14 -2.97 25.69
N ALA A 426 -28.13 -3.20 26.52
CA ALA A 426 -27.98 -2.55 27.82
C ALA A 426 -27.47 -1.11 27.69
N SER A 427 -26.62 -0.81 26.69
CA SER A 427 -26.02 0.52 26.48
C SER A 427 -26.76 1.44 25.50
N ASN A 428 -27.89 0.98 24.91
CA ASN A 428 -28.62 1.68 23.85
C ASN A 428 -27.76 1.99 22.60
N THR A 429 -26.78 1.12 22.29
CA THR A 429 -25.93 1.27 21.10
C THR A 429 -26.67 0.76 19.84
N PRO A 430 -26.61 1.48 18.70
CA PRO A 430 -27.32 1.09 17.48
C PRO A 430 -26.90 -0.29 16.93
N MET A 431 -27.79 -1.28 17.04
CA MET A 431 -27.61 -2.66 16.61
C MET A 431 -27.50 -2.94 15.09
N PRO A 432 -28.17 -2.20 14.18
CA PRO A 432 -28.19 -2.56 12.75
C PRO A 432 -26.81 -2.60 12.09
N ASN A 433 -25.83 -1.91 12.67
CA ASN A 433 -24.48 -1.82 12.12
C ASN A 433 -23.60 -2.98 12.59
N LEU A 434 -23.83 -3.54 13.79
CA LEU A 434 -22.99 -4.60 14.34
C LEU A 434 -22.97 -5.86 13.46
N ARG A 435 -24.15 -6.29 13.00
CA ARG A 435 -24.25 -7.48 12.13
C ARG A 435 -23.44 -7.28 10.85
N LYS A 436 -23.66 -6.15 10.15
CA LYS A 436 -22.95 -5.82 8.91
C LYS A 436 -21.44 -5.66 9.12
N GLN A 437 -21.04 -5.11 10.27
CA GLN A 437 -19.64 -4.97 10.64
C GLN A 437 -18.99 -6.36 10.76
N LEU A 438 -19.58 -7.30 11.49
CA LEU A 438 -19.06 -8.66 11.60
C LEU A 438 -19.02 -9.40 10.26
N GLU A 439 -20.06 -9.25 9.42
CA GLU A 439 -20.08 -9.81 8.06
C GLU A 439 -18.91 -9.26 7.21
N ALA A 440 -18.66 -7.95 7.28
CA ALA A 440 -17.56 -7.30 6.58
C ALA A 440 -16.17 -7.68 7.13
N GLU A 441 -16.05 -7.84 8.45
CA GLU A 441 -14.81 -8.21 9.13
C GLU A 441 -14.39 -9.64 8.79
N TYR A 442 -15.31 -10.60 8.90
CA TYR A 442 -14.97 -12.02 8.82
C TYR A 442 -15.33 -12.68 7.50
N GLY A 443 -16.10 -12.00 6.63
CA GLY A 443 -16.56 -12.57 5.37
C GLY A 443 -17.55 -13.72 5.56
N VAL A 444 -18.28 -13.72 6.68
CA VAL A 444 -19.28 -14.73 7.02
C VAL A 444 -20.67 -14.17 6.81
N ASP A 445 -21.62 -14.99 6.36
CA ASP A 445 -23.04 -14.66 6.41
C ASP A 445 -23.57 -14.97 7.82
N MET A 446 -24.16 -14.00 8.50
CA MET A 446 -24.57 -14.20 9.91
C MET A 446 -25.78 -15.10 10.07
N ASP A 447 -26.64 -15.26 9.05
CA ASP A 447 -27.74 -16.23 9.10
C ASP A 447 -27.20 -17.66 8.96
N GLU A 448 -26.16 -17.86 8.15
CA GLU A 448 -25.46 -19.15 8.07
C GLU A 448 -24.64 -19.42 9.33
N ALA A 449 -23.91 -18.42 9.84
CA ALA A 449 -23.11 -18.50 11.06
C ALA A 449 -23.93 -18.98 12.26
N SER A 450 -25.17 -18.48 12.40
CA SER A 450 -26.08 -18.89 13.47
C SER A 450 -26.47 -20.38 13.45
N ARG A 451 -26.25 -21.07 12.33
CA ARG A 451 -26.52 -22.51 12.15
C ARG A 451 -25.25 -23.35 12.34
N CYS A 452 -24.08 -22.74 12.36
CA CYS A 452 -22.83 -23.43 12.65
C CYS A 452 -22.74 -23.68 14.17
N PRO A 453 -22.76 -24.94 14.62
CA PRO A 453 -22.64 -25.23 16.04
C PRO A 453 -21.27 -24.76 16.53
N TRP A 454 -21.27 -23.99 17.61
CA TRP A 454 -20.05 -23.63 18.32
C TRP A 454 -19.40 -24.90 18.85
N SER A 455 -18.20 -25.23 18.38
CA SER A 455 -17.34 -26.17 19.10
C SER A 455 -16.82 -25.47 20.33
N ASP A 456 -16.83 -26.14 21.48
CA ASP A 456 -16.31 -25.56 22.71
C ASP A 456 -14.88 -25.02 22.51
N ALA A 457 -14.57 -23.93 23.22
CA ALA A 457 -13.22 -23.41 23.28
C ALA A 457 -12.27 -24.50 23.80
N THR A 458 -11.08 -24.64 23.21
CA THR A 458 -10.09 -25.55 23.77
C THR A 458 -9.57 -25.00 25.10
N ASP A 459 -9.06 -25.87 25.97
CA ASP A 459 -8.46 -25.43 27.24
C ASP A 459 -7.36 -24.38 27.01
N ASP A 460 -6.57 -24.54 25.95
CA ASP A 460 -5.53 -23.58 25.56
C ASP A 460 -6.10 -22.20 25.17
N GLU A 461 -7.18 -22.17 24.39
CA GLU A 461 -7.85 -20.90 24.03
C GLU A 461 -8.47 -20.23 25.26
N MET A 462 -9.00 -21.02 26.20
CA MET A 462 -9.56 -20.51 27.46
C MET A 462 -8.48 -19.95 28.38
N MET A 463 -7.33 -20.62 28.49
CA MET A 463 -6.18 -20.11 29.25
C MET A 463 -5.61 -18.83 28.63
N GLU A 464 -5.43 -18.80 27.29
CA GLU A 464 -4.97 -17.60 26.57
C GLU A 464 -5.93 -16.42 26.80
N ALA A 465 -7.25 -16.66 26.73
CA ALA A 465 -8.26 -15.64 27.00
C ALA A 465 -8.26 -15.18 28.47
N MET A 466 -8.09 -16.10 29.42
CA MET A 466 -7.98 -15.77 30.85
C MET A 466 -6.77 -14.87 31.12
N ASP A 467 -5.62 -15.18 30.55
CA ASP A 467 -4.41 -14.36 30.70
C ASP A 467 -4.64 -12.94 30.17
N ILE A 468 -5.30 -12.78 29.01
CA ILE A 468 -5.66 -11.47 28.46
C ILE A 468 -6.60 -10.70 29.40
N VAL A 469 -7.65 -11.34 29.91
CA VAL A 469 -8.61 -10.72 30.84
C VAL A 469 -7.94 -10.28 32.13
N MET A 470 -7.08 -11.13 32.70
CA MET A 470 -6.43 -10.88 33.99
C MET A 470 -5.38 -9.78 33.91
N LEU A 471 -4.82 -9.54 32.73
CA LEU A 471 -3.84 -8.47 32.49
C LEU A 471 -4.49 -7.16 32.03
N SER A 472 -5.80 -7.14 31.75
CA SER A 472 -6.53 -5.93 31.37
C SER A 472 -6.61 -4.92 32.53
N PRO A 473 -6.26 -3.63 32.30
CA PRO A 473 -6.32 -2.57 33.32
C PRO A 473 -7.69 -2.39 33.96
N SER A 474 -8.79 -2.77 33.30
CA SER A 474 -10.15 -2.70 33.87
C SER A 474 -10.30 -3.46 35.19
N LYS A 475 -9.49 -4.50 35.43
CA LYS A 475 -9.48 -5.19 36.71
C LYS A 475 -8.87 -4.33 37.83
N ARG A 476 -7.87 -3.49 37.53
CA ARG A 476 -7.31 -2.55 38.52
C ARG A 476 -8.34 -1.53 39.01
N VAL A 477 -9.29 -1.14 38.15
CA VAL A 477 -10.37 -0.20 38.53
C VAL A 477 -11.44 -0.87 39.39
N MET A 478 -11.83 -2.10 39.06
CA MET A 478 -12.77 -2.86 39.91
C MET A 478 -12.15 -3.24 41.25
N ASP A 479 -10.88 -3.63 41.28
CA ASP A 479 -10.17 -3.91 42.54
C ASP A 479 -10.04 -2.63 43.39
N THR A 480 -9.74 -1.46 42.80
CA THR A 480 -9.69 -0.18 43.54
C THR A 480 -11.05 0.33 43.99
N LEU A 481 -12.12 0.13 43.21
CA LEU A 481 -13.49 0.50 43.63
C LEU A 481 -14.01 -0.45 44.72
N THR A 482 -13.68 -1.73 44.64
CA THR A 482 -14.05 -2.72 45.67
C THR A 482 -13.26 -2.49 46.95
N GLU A 483 -11.97 -2.17 46.86
CA GLU A 483 -11.15 -1.73 48.00
C GLU A 483 -11.67 -0.43 48.61
N ALA A 484 -12.04 0.58 47.80
CA ALA A 484 -12.61 1.82 48.30
C ALA A 484 -13.95 1.61 49.02
N ALA A 485 -14.84 0.77 48.48
CA ALA A 485 -16.11 0.43 49.10
C ALA A 485 -15.94 -0.37 50.41
N LEU A 486 -14.96 -1.28 50.47
CA LEU A 486 -14.59 -2.00 51.69
C LEU A 486 -13.97 -1.06 52.74
N GLN A 487 -13.14 -0.10 52.31
CA GLN A 487 -12.54 0.91 53.18
C GLN A 487 -13.60 1.85 53.78
N GLU A 488 -14.60 2.27 52.99
CA GLU A 488 -15.74 3.06 53.48
C GLU A 488 -16.62 2.26 54.46
N SER A 489 -16.85 0.96 54.21
CA SER A 489 -17.62 0.12 55.14
C SER A 489 -16.87 -0.10 56.46
N MET A 490 -15.54 -0.20 56.42
CA MET A 490 -14.70 -0.30 57.62
C MET A 490 -14.68 1.01 58.41
N ASN A 491 -14.64 2.17 57.73
CA ASN A 491 -14.66 3.48 58.40
C ASN A 491 -16.03 3.81 59.02
N ASN A 492 -17.13 3.38 58.41
CA ASN A 492 -18.47 3.61 58.96
C ASN A 492 -18.83 2.71 60.16
N ASN A 493 -18.13 1.57 60.35
CA ASN A 493 -18.33 0.71 61.51
C ASN A 493 -17.55 1.15 62.77
N GLY A 494 -16.74 2.21 62.67
CA GLY A 494 -15.94 2.74 63.79
C GLY A 494 -16.63 3.78 64.68
N ASN A 495 -17.88 4.18 64.38
CA ASN A 495 -18.51 5.34 65.02
C ASN A 495 -19.81 5.00 65.79
N SER A 496 -19.89 3.82 66.40
CA SER A 496 -20.91 3.52 67.42
C SER A 496 -20.41 3.95 68.80
N ASP A 497 -20.37 5.26 69.03
CA ASP A 497 -20.06 5.85 70.32
C ASP A 497 -21.26 5.62 71.26
N GLY A 498 -21.11 4.64 72.14
CA GLY A 498 -22.08 4.31 73.17
C GLY A 498 -22.15 5.42 74.22
N SER A 499 -23.11 6.33 74.06
CA SER A 499 -23.51 7.23 75.14
C SER A 499 -24.26 6.41 76.21
N PRO A 500 -23.78 6.34 77.47
CA PRO A 500 -24.51 5.71 78.55
C PRO A 500 -25.58 6.68 79.06
N LEU A 501 -26.84 6.25 78.97
CA LEU A 501 -27.96 6.87 79.68
C LEU A 501 -27.76 6.67 81.19
N PHE A 502 -27.36 7.74 81.87
CA PHE A 502 -27.49 7.87 83.32
C PHE A 502 -28.96 8.04 83.70
N LEU A 503 -29.41 7.23 84.65
CA LEU A 503 -30.63 7.44 85.44
C LEU A 503 -30.30 8.38 86.61
N ASP A 504 -31.05 9.48 86.70
CA ASP A 504 -31.58 10.05 87.95
C ASP A 504 -32.88 10.82 87.65
#